data_AF-A0A6S7FU67-F1
#
_entry.id   AF-A0A6S7FU67-F1
#
_cell.length_a   1.000
_cell.length_b   1.000
_cell.length_c   1.000
_cell.angle_alpha   90.00
_cell.angle_beta   90.00
_cell.angle_gamma   90.00
#
_symmetry.space_group_name_H-M   'P 1'
#
loop_
_entity.id
_entity.type
_entity.pdbx_description
1 polymer ?
#
loop_
_entity_poly.entity_id
_entity_poly.type
_entity_poly.pdbx_seq_one_letter_code
_entity_poly.pdbx_strand_id
1 'polypeptide(L)'
;MATLSHQHSDHLPELIEVMKNYALGQAKKDTEKRRRRAKTEYRKTQRFIEKEDLRRQTKINKDFDKLLKREKKEATKRWKREIKSTVDQFRRRRKQIEIDARKATREARTWEREIRKEVKERRKEVSDWKAEAQKWKKESQRLRRSEKARERRAEQNRRIREGKWKGKRKFGQLQLKLEDKLSKIWGKRSKLSFTPVITDTKHAHGKTVSEYTISVTAPTHKQVLSLSKEEVLKLIESVKKPVKVQIQLECIMEKTDPITGEVTTDSSYPSNFTSNIFPTTNISEKYDEGSGKISNDISKYQRSGSGWTLKKVVRMIIKITKYQIMRGAEFSELPKFITSKKTVINIKNEDDMCFKYAITRALHPVEKKANVVSKILRKQIEKYNWEGLTFPVAVKDVKTF
;
A
#
# COMPACT_ATOMS: atom_id res chain seq x y z
N MET A 1 -59.91 73.55 -122.21
CA MET A 1 -59.93 72.09 -122.00
C MET A 1 -58.50 71.63 -121.78
N ALA A 2 -58.25 70.90 -120.68
CA ALA A 2 -57.15 69.94 -120.44
C ALA A 2 -55.69 70.47 -120.53
N THR A 3 -54.73 70.18 -119.64
CA THR A 3 -54.63 69.26 -118.50
C THR A 3 -53.38 69.68 -117.69
N LEU A 4 -53.49 69.60 -116.37
CA LEU A 4 -52.45 69.84 -115.36
C LEU A 4 -51.27 68.85 -115.44
N SER A 5 -50.10 69.34 -115.03
CA SER A 5 -49.12 68.71 -114.12
C SER A 5 -48.65 67.26 -114.39
N HIS A 6 -47.37 67.10 -114.75
CA HIS A 6 -46.40 66.17 -114.11
C HIS A 6 -45.19 66.00 -115.03
N GLN A 7 -44.00 66.47 -114.60
CA GLN A 7 -42.70 65.90 -115.00
C GLN A 7 -41.48 66.47 -114.23
N HIS A 8 -41.65 66.83 -112.96
CA HIS A 8 -40.54 67.20 -112.07
C HIS A 8 -40.58 66.41 -110.73
N SER A 9 -41.05 65.15 -110.76
CA SER A 9 -41.28 64.34 -109.55
C SER A 9 -40.71 62.90 -109.61
N ASP A 10 -39.85 62.55 -110.57
CA ASP A 10 -39.46 61.13 -110.75
C ASP A 10 -38.09 60.74 -110.15
N HIS A 11 -37.26 61.70 -109.72
CA HIS A 11 -35.94 61.42 -109.11
C HIS A 11 -35.83 61.77 -107.60
N LEU A 12 -36.90 62.29 -106.99
CA LEU A 12 -36.94 62.62 -105.56
C LEU A 12 -36.83 61.38 -104.64
N PRO A 13 -37.45 60.22 -104.96
CA PRO A 13 -37.37 59.03 -104.13
C PRO A 13 -35.95 58.43 -104.04
N GLU A 14 -35.21 58.37 -105.16
CA GLU A 14 -33.83 57.86 -105.19
C GLU A 14 -32.86 58.73 -104.38
N LEU A 15 -32.98 60.06 -104.49
CA LEU A 15 -32.16 61.00 -103.70
C LEU A 15 -32.43 60.88 -102.19
N ILE A 16 -33.69 60.68 -101.80
CA ILE A 16 -34.08 60.44 -100.41
C ILE A 16 -33.49 59.11 -99.90
N GLU A 17 -33.46 58.07 -100.72
CA GLU A 17 -32.90 56.76 -100.35
C GLU A 17 -31.37 56.81 -100.18
N VAL A 18 -30.66 57.50 -101.07
CA VAL A 18 -29.21 57.74 -100.93
C VAL A 18 -28.90 58.53 -99.66
N MET A 19 -29.66 59.59 -99.37
CA MET A 19 -29.50 60.38 -98.14
C MET A 19 -29.81 59.57 -96.87
N LYS A 20 -30.85 58.73 -96.89
CA LYS A 20 -31.18 57.80 -95.79
C LYS A 20 -30.05 56.79 -95.56
N ASN A 21 -29.53 56.18 -96.63
CA ASN A 21 -28.43 55.22 -96.54
C ASN A 21 -27.13 55.86 -96.05
N TYR A 22 -26.83 57.09 -96.47
CA TYR A 22 -25.71 57.86 -95.94
C TYR A 22 -25.87 58.19 -94.45
N ALA A 23 -27.06 58.66 -94.03
CA ALA A 23 -27.36 58.94 -92.63
C ALA A 23 -27.30 57.67 -91.75
N LEU A 24 -27.81 56.54 -92.24
CA LEU A 24 -27.69 55.21 -91.61
C LEU A 24 -26.23 54.78 -91.50
N GLY A 25 -25.41 55.02 -92.52
CA GLY A 25 -23.98 54.76 -92.52
C GLY A 25 -23.23 55.58 -91.46
N GLN A 26 -23.55 56.86 -91.31
CA GLN A 26 -22.98 57.73 -90.28
C GLN A 26 -23.44 57.32 -88.86
N ALA A 27 -24.74 56.99 -88.69
CA ALA A 27 -25.26 56.50 -87.42
C ALA A 27 -24.61 55.17 -86.99
N LYS A 28 -24.36 54.25 -87.93
CA LYS A 28 -23.60 53.01 -87.67
C LYS A 28 -22.15 53.28 -87.27
N LYS A 29 -21.47 54.24 -87.92
CA LYS A 29 -20.10 54.66 -87.54
C LYS A 29 -20.06 55.30 -86.15
N ASP A 30 -21.05 56.11 -85.79
CA ASP A 30 -21.14 56.74 -84.48
C ASP A 30 -21.44 55.75 -83.35
N THR A 31 -22.34 54.79 -83.60
CA THR A 31 -22.63 53.71 -82.64
C THR A 31 -21.43 52.78 -82.44
N GLU A 32 -20.72 52.42 -83.51
CA GLU A 32 -19.44 51.69 -83.46
C GLU A 32 -18.39 52.45 -82.63
N LYS A 33 -18.27 53.77 -82.85
CA LYS A 33 -17.36 54.65 -82.10
C LYS A 33 -17.74 54.73 -80.62
N ARG A 34 -19.03 54.84 -80.29
CA ARG A 34 -19.54 54.79 -78.90
C ARG A 34 -19.24 53.45 -78.24
N ARG A 35 -19.45 52.33 -78.96
CA ARG A 35 -19.12 50.98 -78.46
C ARG A 35 -17.63 50.81 -78.17
N ARG A 36 -16.75 51.31 -79.05
CA ARG A 36 -15.29 51.29 -78.84
C ARG A 36 -14.87 52.13 -77.63
N ARG A 37 -15.47 53.31 -77.45
CA ARG A 37 -15.26 54.15 -76.24
C ARG A 37 -15.72 53.44 -74.98
N ALA A 38 -16.92 52.87 -74.96
CA ALA A 38 -17.45 52.11 -73.82
C ALA A 38 -16.57 50.91 -73.46
N LYS A 39 -16.08 50.15 -74.46
CA LYS A 39 -15.15 49.03 -74.25
C LYS A 39 -13.79 49.50 -73.68
N THR A 40 -13.33 50.67 -74.09
CA THR A 40 -12.09 51.27 -73.59
C THR A 40 -12.25 51.72 -72.14
N GLU A 41 -13.35 52.39 -71.81
CA GLU A 41 -13.66 52.80 -70.43
C GLU A 41 -13.85 51.59 -69.52
N TYR A 42 -14.55 50.54 -69.97
CA TYR A 42 -14.66 49.29 -69.22
C TYR A 42 -13.30 48.64 -68.94
N ARG A 43 -12.39 48.62 -69.92
CA ARG A 43 -11.02 48.12 -69.71
C ARG A 43 -10.23 48.98 -68.72
N LYS A 44 -10.42 50.30 -68.73
CA LYS A 44 -9.80 51.21 -67.75
C LYS A 44 -10.32 50.96 -66.34
N THR A 45 -11.63 50.79 -66.17
CA THR A 45 -12.23 50.53 -64.86
C THR A 45 -11.82 49.17 -64.31
N GLN A 46 -11.78 48.12 -65.14
CA GLN A 46 -11.27 46.80 -64.73
C GLN A 46 -9.81 46.87 -64.25
N ARG A 47 -8.92 47.52 -65.02
CA ARG A 47 -7.51 47.73 -64.60
C ARG A 47 -7.37 48.53 -63.31
N PHE A 48 -8.27 49.49 -63.08
CA PHE A 48 -8.29 50.27 -61.84
C PHE A 48 -8.68 49.39 -60.64
N ILE A 49 -9.74 48.58 -60.78
CA ILE A 49 -10.19 47.63 -59.75
C ILE A 49 -9.09 46.63 -59.43
N GLU A 50 -8.48 45.98 -60.43
CA GLU A 50 -7.38 45.03 -60.23
C GLU A 50 -6.19 45.67 -59.50
N LYS A 51 -5.85 46.91 -59.83
CA LYS A 51 -4.76 47.65 -59.18
C LYS A 51 -5.07 48.01 -57.73
N GLU A 52 -6.31 48.39 -57.43
CA GLU A 52 -6.78 48.66 -56.07
C GLU A 52 -6.84 47.37 -55.23
N ASP A 53 -7.31 46.26 -55.80
CA ASP A 53 -7.33 44.96 -55.12
C ASP A 53 -5.92 44.46 -54.82
N LEU A 54 -4.98 44.61 -55.76
CA LEU A 54 -3.57 44.28 -55.52
C LEU A 54 -2.96 45.15 -54.41
N ARG A 55 -3.30 46.45 -54.34
CA ARG A 55 -2.87 47.36 -53.27
C ARG A 55 -3.46 46.94 -51.91
N ARG A 56 -4.73 46.55 -51.87
CA ARG A 56 -5.39 46.05 -50.66
C ARG A 56 -4.74 44.76 -50.20
N GLN A 57 -4.53 43.81 -51.10
CA GLN A 57 -3.90 42.52 -50.79
C GLN A 57 -2.47 42.70 -50.25
N THR A 58 -1.67 43.56 -50.88
CA THR A 58 -0.31 43.85 -50.42
C THR A 58 -0.28 44.55 -49.06
N LYS A 59 -1.25 45.42 -48.76
CA LYS A 59 -1.40 46.01 -47.43
C LYS A 59 -1.76 44.96 -46.37
N ILE A 60 -2.73 44.10 -46.67
CA ILE A 60 -3.16 43.01 -45.77
C ILE A 60 -1.97 42.09 -45.46
N ASN A 61 -1.22 41.65 -46.47
CA ASN A 61 -0.06 40.77 -46.28
C ASN A 61 1.02 41.44 -45.40
N LYS A 62 1.31 42.73 -45.62
CA LYS A 62 2.27 43.49 -44.79
C LYS A 62 1.82 43.60 -43.33
N ASP A 63 0.53 43.81 -43.09
CA ASP A 63 0.01 43.93 -41.73
C ASP A 63 -0.06 42.57 -41.04
N PHE A 64 -0.38 41.49 -41.79
CA PHE A 64 -0.27 40.12 -41.30
C PHE A 64 1.17 39.76 -40.88
N ASP A 65 2.18 40.10 -41.69
CA ASP A 65 3.59 39.87 -41.35
C ASP A 65 4.01 40.62 -40.08
N LYS A 66 3.52 41.85 -39.87
CA LYS A 66 3.78 42.61 -38.65
C LYS A 66 3.14 41.94 -37.43
N LEU A 67 1.90 41.45 -37.56
CA LEU A 67 1.22 40.72 -36.49
C LEU A 67 1.97 39.43 -36.15
N LEU A 68 2.35 38.65 -37.16
CA LEU A 68 3.11 37.42 -36.98
C LEU A 68 4.45 37.66 -36.26
N LYS A 69 5.16 38.74 -36.61
CA LYS A 69 6.40 39.14 -35.92
C LYS A 69 6.15 39.52 -34.45
N ARG A 70 5.07 40.23 -34.15
CA ARG A 70 4.69 40.59 -32.77
C ARG A 70 4.32 39.36 -31.96
N GLU A 71 3.51 38.46 -32.50
CA GLU A 71 3.14 37.22 -31.82
C GLU A 71 4.34 36.32 -31.57
N LYS A 72 5.24 36.14 -32.54
CA LYS A 72 6.50 35.41 -32.34
C LYS A 72 7.34 36.01 -31.21
N LYS A 73 7.43 37.34 -31.13
CA LYS A 73 8.17 38.03 -30.06
C LYS A 73 7.51 37.82 -28.69
N GLU A 74 6.19 37.93 -28.59
CA GLU A 74 5.47 37.71 -27.34
C GLU A 74 5.48 36.23 -26.91
N ALA A 75 5.33 35.29 -27.84
CA ALA A 75 5.49 33.86 -27.58
C ALA A 75 6.89 33.55 -27.04
N THR A 76 7.94 34.12 -27.64
CA THR A 76 9.32 33.96 -27.15
C THR A 76 9.49 34.54 -25.74
N LYS A 77 8.93 35.72 -25.45
CA LYS A 77 8.98 36.31 -24.10
C LYS A 77 8.21 35.47 -23.08
N ARG A 78 7.06 34.92 -23.47
CA ARG A 78 6.24 34.04 -22.61
C ARG A 78 7.00 32.77 -22.28
N TRP A 79 7.56 32.11 -23.29
CA TRP A 79 8.37 30.91 -23.13
C TRP A 79 9.60 31.14 -22.24
N LYS A 80 10.33 32.26 -22.44
CA LYS A 80 11.45 32.64 -21.56
C LYS A 80 11.02 32.86 -20.10
N ARG A 81 9.87 33.49 -19.86
CA ARG A 81 9.32 33.69 -18.51
C ARG A 81 8.94 32.36 -17.85
N GLU A 82 8.34 31.47 -18.61
CA GLU A 82 7.95 30.14 -18.14
C GLU A 82 9.17 29.30 -17.76
N ILE A 83 10.19 29.23 -18.62
CA ILE A 83 11.46 28.56 -18.30
C ILE A 83 12.10 29.14 -17.05
N LYS A 84 12.18 30.47 -16.95
CA LYS A 84 12.77 31.12 -15.77
C LYS A 84 12.03 30.75 -14.49
N SER A 85 10.69 30.77 -14.52
CA SER A 85 9.85 30.33 -13.40
C SER A 85 10.13 28.89 -13.01
N THR A 86 10.18 27.98 -13.98
CA THR A 86 10.48 26.56 -13.75
C THR A 86 11.88 26.36 -13.15
N VAL A 87 12.90 27.04 -13.68
CA VAL A 87 14.27 26.99 -13.14
C VAL A 87 14.32 27.51 -11.71
N ASP A 88 13.64 28.61 -11.42
CA ASP A 88 13.56 29.17 -10.06
C ASP A 88 12.84 28.22 -9.09
N GLN A 89 11.78 27.53 -9.53
CA GLN A 89 11.13 26.49 -8.74
C GLN A 89 12.09 25.33 -8.42
N PHE A 90 12.85 24.84 -9.42
CA PHE A 90 13.85 23.80 -9.19
C PHE A 90 14.94 24.26 -8.22
N ARG A 91 15.42 25.50 -8.36
CA ARG A 91 16.43 26.08 -7.46
C ARG A 91 15.92 26.16 -6.01
N ARG A 92 14.67 26.59 -5.79
CA ARG A 92 14.05 26.61 -4.45
C ARG A 92 13.92 25.20 -3.87
N ARG A 93 13.46 24.25 -4.68
CA ARG A 93 13.31 22.84 -4.26
C ARG A 93 14.66 22.20 -3.89
N ARG A 94 15.71 22.47 -4.64
CA ARG A 94 17.08 22.02 -4.33
C ARG A 94 17.56 22.56 -2.98
N LYS A 95 17.36 23.86 -2.71
CA LYS A 95 17.71 24.46 -1.42
C LYS A 95 16.95 23.82 -0.25
N GLN A 96 15.66 23.54 -0.45
CA GLN A 96 14.85 22.88 0.59
C GLN A 96 15.38 21.47 0.90
N ILE A 97 15.68 20.68 -0.13
CA ILE A 97 16.26 19.34 0.03
C ILE A 97 17.59 19.41 0.80
N GLU A 98 18.43 20.41 0.53
CA GLU A 98 19.69 20.57 1.25
C GLU A 98 19.48 20.92 2.74
N ILE A 99 18.51 21.77 3.05
CA ILE A 99 18.13 22.11 4.43
C ILE A 99 17.61 20.86 5.15
N ASP A 100 16.70 20.11 4.52
CA ASP A 100 16.10 18.90 5.08
C ASP A 100 17.17 17.82 5.32
N ALA A 101 18.14 17.66 4.41
CA ALA A 101 19.26 16.73 4.57
C ALA A 101 20.17 17.09 5.76
N ARG A 102 20.46 18.39 5.93
CA ARG A 102 21.23 18.88 7.10
C ARG A 102 20.47 18.63 8.41
N LYS A 103 19.15 18.83 8.42
CA LYS A 103 18.30 18.55 9.58
C LYS A 103 18.30 17.05 9.94
N ALA A 104 18.08 16.18 8.95
CA ALA A 104 18.12 14.74 9.14
C ALA A 104 19.48 14.26 9.68
N THR A 105 20.59 14.85 9.22
CA THR A 105 21.93 14.52 9.73
C THR A 105 22.11 14.93 11.19
N ARG A 106 21.56 16.07 11.61
CA ARG A 106 21.58 16.50 13.02
C ARG A 106 20.76 15.57 13.90
N GLU A 107 19.57 15.18 13.44
CA GLU A 107 18.70 14.23 14.16
C GLU A 107 19.35 12.84 14.27
N ALA A 108 19.99 12.34 13.21
CA ALA A 108 20.72 11.08 13.27
C ALA A 108 21.84 11.12 14.34
N ARG A 109 22.58 12.23 14.42
CA ARG A 109 23.62 12.42 15.43
C ARG A 109 23.07 12.50 16.85
N THR A 110 21.87 13.05 17.07
CA THR A 110 21.27 13.07 18.41
C THR A 110 20.80 11.67 18.81
N TRP A 111 20.16 10.95 17.89
CA TRP A 111 19.77 9.55 18.09
C TRP A 111 20.97 8.65 18.40
N GLU A 112 22.09 8.79 17.69
CA GLU A 112 23.31 8.03 17.98
C GLU A 112 23.85 8.29 19.40
N ARG A 113 23.75 9.53 19.90
CA ARG A 113 24.17 9.85 21.28
C ARG A 113 23.26 9.21 22.31
N GLU A 114 21.95 9.20 22.07
CA GLU A 114 20.97 8.57 22.95
C GLU A 114 21.16 7.06 23.01
N ILE A 115 21.30 6.40 21.85
CA ILE A 115 21.60 4.96 21.78
C ILE A 115 22.91 4.65 22.52
N ARG A 116 23.96 5.46 22.35
CA ARG A 116 25.23 5.27 23.08
C ARG A 116 25.05 5.39 24.59
N LYS A 117 24.20 6.30 25.08
CA LYS A 117 23.88 6.42 26.51
C LYS A 117 23.14 5.18 27.00
N GLU A 118 22.09 4.75 26.30
CA GLU A 118 21.31 3.57 26.67
C GLU A 118 22.18 2.30 26.69
N VAL A 119 23.03 2.11 25.69
CA VAL A 119 23.99 0.99 25.65
C VAL A 119 24.95 1.03 26.84
N LYS A 120 25.40 2.23 27.26
CA LYS A 120 26.27 2.38 28.43
C LYS A 120 25.54 2.02 29.73
N GLU A 121 24.29 2.43 29.88
CA GLU A 121 23.44 2.09 31.02
C GLU A 121 23.17 0.58 31.10
N ARG A 122 22.74 -0.04 30.00
CA ARG A 122 22.53 -1.49 29.94
C ARG A 122 23.81 -2.28 30.21
N ARG A 123 24.98 -1.81 29.74
CA ARG A 123 26.26 -2.45 30.07
C ARG A 123 26.54 -2.40 31.57
N LYS A 124 26.19 -1.31 32.25
CA LYS A 124 26.30 -1.19 33.70
C LYS A 124 25.35 -2.15 34.40
N GLU A 125 24.08 -2.20 34.01
CA GLU A 125 23.11 -3.16 34.54
C GLU A 125 23.59 -4.62 34.39
N VAL A 126 24.07 -5.00 33.20
CA VAL A 126 24.62 -6.35 32.97
C VAL A 126 25.83 -6.63 33.87
N SER A 127 26.67 -5.63 34.14
CA SER A 127 27.77 -5.76 35.08
C SER A 127 27.27 -6.00 36.52
N ASP A 128 26.27 -5.24 36.95
CA ASP A 128 25.69 -5.36 38.29
C ASP A 128 25.00 -6.72 38.49
N TRP A 129 24.24 -7.17 37.48
CA TRP A 129 23.64 -8.52 37.46
C TRP A 129 24.69 -9.63 37.52
N LYS A 130 25.83 -9.48 36.84
CA LYS A 130 26.93 -10.44 36.92
C LYS A 130 27.52 -10.50 38.33
N ALA A 131 27.69 -9.34 38.98
CA ALA A 131 28.18 -9.27 40.36
C ALA A 131 27.19 -9.93 41.33
N GLU A 132 25.89 -9.71 41.15
CA GLU A 132 24.84 -10.31 41.95
C GLU A 132 24.74 -11.83 41.75
N ALA A 133 24.81 -12.31 40.51
CA ALA A 133 24.86 -13.73 40.20
C ALA A 133 26.06 -14.43 40.87
N GLN A 134 27.22 -13.76 40.94
CA GLN A 134 28.37 -14.28 41.69
C GLN A 134 28.11 -14.37 43.20
N LYS A 135 27.41 -13.40 43.79
CA LYS A 135 27.00 -13.46 45.20
C LYS A 135 26.09 -14.66 45.44
N TRP A 136 25.04 -14.82 44.64
CA TRP A 136 24.11 -15.95 44.72
C TRP A 136 24.80 -17.31 44.54
N LYS A 137 25.81 -17.39 43.65
CA LYS A 137 26.60 -18.61 43.47
C LYS A 137 27.39 -18.97 44.73
N LYS A 138 27.98 -17.99 45.41
CA LYS A 138 28.68 -18.18 46.70
C LYS A 138 27.70 -18.56 47.82
N GLU A 139 26.55 -17.88 47.90
CA GLU A 139 25.46 -18.17 48.84
C GLU A 139 24.95 -19.61 48.70
N SER A 140 24.65 -20.03 47.47
CA SER A 140 24.20 -21.37 47.14
C SER A 140 25.23 -22.44 47.52
N GLN A 141 26.52 -22.19 47.25
CA GLN A 141 27.58 -23.09 47.69
C GLN A 141 27.69 -23.18 49.22
N ARG A 142 27.51 -22.06 49.94
CA ARG A 142 27.49 -22.03 51.40
C ARG A 142 26.31 -22.84 51.96
N LEU A 143 25.12 -22.67 51.39
CA LEU A 143 23.92 -23.43 51.76
C LEU A 143 24.11 -24.93 51.51
N ARG A 144 24.63 -25.33 50.33
CA ARG A 144 24.94 -26.74 50.03
C ARG A 144 25.96 -27.35 51.00
N ARG A 145 26.97 -26.57 51.42
CA ARG A 145 27.95 -27.02 52.44
C ARG A 145 27.28 -27.18 53.81
N SER A 146 26.38 -26.27 54.18
CA SER A 146 25.59 -26.34 55.41
C SER A 146 24.62 -27.53 55.42
N GLU A 147 23.93 -27.78 54.32
CA GLU A 147 23.06 -28.96 54.14
C GLU A 147 23.85 -30.26 54.22
N LYS A 148 24.97 -30.39 53.48
CA LYS A 148 25.84 -31.57 53.60
C LYS A 148 26.36 -31.78 55.02
N ALA A 149 26.64 -30.71 55.77
CA ALA A 149 27.04 -30.81 57.17
C ALA A 149 25.87 -31.27 58.07
N ARG A 150 24.64 -30.81 57.81
CA ARG A 150 23.43 -31.29 58.48
C ARG A 150 23.14 -32.75 58.15
N GLU A 151 23.31 -33.17 56.91
CA GLU A 151 23.19 -34.57 56.47
C GLU A 151 24.22 -35.46 57.17
N ARG A 152 25.49 -35.03 57.25
CA ARG A 152 26.53 -35.77 57.99
C ARG A 152 26.18 -35.91 59.48
N ARG A 153 25.66 -34.85 60.11
CA ARG A 153 25.18 -34.91 61.51
C ARG A 153 23.96 -35.84 61.65
N ALA A 154 23.03 -35.80 60.70
CA ALA A 154 21.87 -36.69 60.67
C ALA A 154 22.27 -38.15 60.46
N GLU A 155 23.27 -38.42 59.61
CA GLU A 155 23.87 -39.73 59.36
C GLU A 155 24.61 -40.25 60.60
N GLN A 156 25.38 -39.40 61.28
CA GLN A 156 26.02 -39.73 62.54
C GLN A 156 24.97 -40.07 63.62
N ASN A 157 23.90 -39.28 63.71
CA ASN A 157 22.76 -39.58 64.59
C ASN A 157 22.01 -40.84 64.18
N ARG A 158 21.94 -41.15 62.87
CA ARG A 158 21.37 -42.40 62.35
C ARG A 158 22.24 -43.60 62.73
N ARG A 159 23.57 -43.51 62.63
CA ARG A 159 24.51 -44.54 63.09
C ARG A 159 24.45 -44.75 64.60
N ILE A 160 24.25 -43.70 65.40
CA ILE A 160 23.99 -43.81 66.85
C ILE A 160 22.66 -44.52 67.11
N ARG A 161 21.63 -44.22 66.32
CA ARG A 161 20.34 -44.92 66.38
C ARG A 161 20.44 -46.38 65.93
N GLU A 162 21.18 -46.69 64.86
CA GLU A 162 21.43 -48.04 64.35
C GLU A 162 22.32 -48.87 65.28
N GLY A 163 23.27 -48.24 65.98
CA GLY A 163 24.02 -48.84 67.08
C GLY A 163 23.11 -49.20 68.28
N LYS A 164 22.05 -48.42 68.52
CA LYS A 164 20.96 -48.75 69.46
C LYS A 164 19.92 -49.72 68.87
N TRP A 165 19.99 -50.05 67.57
CA TRP A 165 19.00 -50.83 66.82
C TRP A 165 19.58 -52.13 66.24
N LYS A 166 20.57 -52.76 66.90
CA LYS A 166 20.79 -54.22 66.81
C LYS A 166 19.75 -55.01 67.63
N GLY A 167 18.50 -54.58 67.50
CA GLY A 167 17.37 -55.05 68.29
C GLY A 167 16.07 -54.51 67.75
N LYS A 168 15.73 -54.88 66.51
CA LYS A 168 14.35 -55.15 66.01
C LYS A 168 14.35 -55.23 64.48
N ARG A 169 14.41 -56.46 63.97
CA ARG A 169 13.99 -56.81 62.61
C ARG A 169 12.52 -56.42 62.42
N LYS A 170 12.23 -55.55 61.44
CA LYS A 170 11.02 -55.52 60.57
C LYS A 170 10.81 -54.08 60.05
N PHE A 171 11.45 -53.72 58.94
CA PHE A 171 11.07 -52.51 58.18
C PHE A 171 11.33 -52.65 56.67
N GLY A 172 11.38 -53.89 56.14
CA GLY A 172 11.55 -54.14 54.70
C GLY A 172 10.25 -54.01 53.87
N GLN A 173 9.08 -53.96 54.52
CA GLN A 173 7.78 -53.92 53.82
C GLN A 173 7.21 -52.51 53.61
N LEU A 174 7.83 -51.46 54.17
CA LEU A 174 7.35 -50.07 54.04
C LEU A 174 8.06 -49.28 52.93
N GLN A 175 9.21 -49.77 52.43
CA GLN A 175 10.01 -49.07 51.42
C GLN A 175 9.45 -49.26 50.00
N LEU A 176 8.98 -50.47 49.66
CA LEU A 176 8.34 -50.78 48.36
C LEU A 176 6.97 -50.09 48.17
N LYS A 177 6.25 -49.80 49.26
CA LYS A 177 4.98 -49.03 49.21
C LYS A 177 5.19 -47.52 49.06
N LEU A 178 6.39 -47.01 49.35
CA LEU A 178 6.72 -45.58 49.22
C LEU A 178 7.09 -45.24 47.77
N GLU A 179 7.80 -46.14 47.09
CA GLU A 179 8.21 -45.96 45.68
C GLU A 179 7.03 -46.07 44.70
N ASP A 180 6.07 -46.98 44.93
CA ASP A 180 4.83 -47.08 44.14
C ASP A 180 3.90 -45.86 44.33
N LYS A 181 3.95 -45.21 45.50
CA LYS A 181 3.23 -43.95 45.76
C LYS A 181 3.92 -42.74 45.11
N LEU A 182 5.24 -42.70 45.04
CA LEU A 182 5.99 -41.60 44.40
C LEU A 182 5.80 -41.59 42.88
N SER A 183 5.73 -42.77 42.24
CA SER A 183 5.41 -42.95 40.81
C SER A 183 4.05 -42.34 40.43
N LYS A 184 3.02 -42.53 41.27
CA LYS A 184 1.66 -41.98 41.07
C LYS A 184 1.55 -40.47 41.31
N ILE A 185 2.50 -39.86 42.03
CA ILE A 185 2.52 -38.42 42.33
C ILE A 185 3.20 -37.62 41.20
N TRP A 186 4.14 -38.22 40.46
CA TRP A 186 4.88 -37.54 39.39
C TRP A 186 4.14 -37.46 38.03
N GLY A 187 3.08 -38.24 37.84
CA GLY A 187 2.27 -38.24 36.61
C GLY A 187 1.26 -37.09 36.46
N LYS A 188 1.19 -36.12 37.38
CA LYS A 188 0.14 -35.07 37.39
C LYS A 188 0.59 -33.63 37.66
N ARG A 189 1.88 -33.30 37.55
CA ARG A 189 2.35 -31.91 37.71
C ARG A 189 3.54 -31.56 36.81
N SER A 190 3.34 -31.51 35.49
CA SER A 190 3.95 -30.44 34.72
C SER A 190 3.01 -29.24 34.82
N LYS A 191 3.26 -28.33 35.77
CA LYS A 191 2.56 -27.04 35.78
C LYS A 191 2.96 -26.31 34.49
N LEU A 192 2.09 -26.31 33.50
CA LEU A 192 2.13 -25.32 32.42
C LEU A 192 1.99 -23.97 33.13
N SER A 193 3.06 -23.19 33.22
CA SER A 193 2.96 -21.86 33.80
C SER A 193 2.41 -20.93 32.73
N PHE A 194 1.10 -20.74 32.72
CA PHE A 194 0.46 -19.63 32.02
C PHE A 194 0.73 -18.35 32.83
N THR A 195 1.98 -17.86 32.74
CA THR A 195 2.31 -16.53 33.24
C THR A 195 2.27 -15.61 32.02
N PRO A 196 1.17 -14.87 31.81
CA PRO A 196 1.08 -13.98 30.66
C PRO A 196 2.10 -12.87 30.86
N VAL A 197 3.27 -13.01 30.22
CA VAL A 197 4.16 -11.88 30.03
C VAL A 197 3.54 -11.07 28.90
N ILE A 198 2.66 -10.14 29.28
CA ILE A 198 2.05 -9.21 28.34
C ILE A 198 3.11 -8.18 28.01
N THR A 199 3.62 -8.24 26.78
CA THR A 199 4.45 -7.17 26.25
C THR A 199 3.68 -6.47 25.15
N ASP A 200 3.26 -5.24 25.43
CA ASP A 200 2.74 -4.35 24.40
C ASP A 200 3.94 -3.78 23.64
N THR A 201 4.20 -4.33 22.46
CA THR A 201 5.25 -3.82 21.58
C THR A 201 4.64 -2.93 20.51
N LYS A 202 5.18 -1.70 20.37
CA LYS A 202 4.85 -0.80 19.26
C LYS A 202 5.66 -1.23 18.05
N HIS A 203 5.00 -1.71 17.00
CA HIS A 203 5.67 -1.95 15.72
C HIS A 203 5.86 -0.65 14.92
N ALA A 204 6.74 -0.69 13.92
CA ALA A 204 7.18 0.45 13.10
C ALA A 204 6.06 1.31 12.46
N HIS A 205 4.81 0.84 12.46
CA HIS A 205 3.64 1.53 11.93
C HIS A 205 2.69 2.05 13.04
N GLY A 206 3.16 2.17 14.28
CA GLY A 206 2.37 2.67 15.42
C GLY A 206 1.26 1.72 15.91
N LYS A 207 1.21 0.49 15.40
CA LYS A 207 0.25 -0.54 15.84
C LYS A 207 0.72 -1.20 17.12
N THR A 208 -0.15 -1.23 18.13
CA THR A 208 0.05 -2.00 19.35
C THR A 208 -0.19 -3.48 19.06
N VAL A 209 0.81 -4.30 19.35
CA VAL A 209 0.69 -5.76 19.36
C VAL A 209 0.79 -6.20 20.81
N SER A 210 -0.24 -6.90 21.28
CA SER A 210 -0.20 -7.55 22.59
C SER A 210 0.33 -8.96 22.39
N GLU A 211 1.54 -9.19 22.89
CA GLU A 211 2.20 -10.48 22.86
C GLU A 211 1.98 -11.20 24.19
N TYR A 212 1.51 -12.44 24.12
CA TYR A 212 1.30 -13.33 25.25
C TYR A 212 2.26 -14.52 25.10
N THR A 213 3.17 -14.67 26.06
CA THR A 213 4.09 -15.81 26.08
C THR A 213 3.62 -16.85 27.08
N ILE A 214 3.52 -18.10 26.65
CA ILE A 214 3.30 -19.26 27.50
C ILE A 214 4.61 -20.01 27.60
N SER A 215 5.24 -19.96 28.77
CA SER A 215 6.45 -20.73 29.05
C SER A 215 6.08 -22.19 29.24
N VAL A 216 6.51 -23.06 28.32
CA VAL A 216 6.21 -24.49 28.32
C VAL A 216 7.46 -25.26 27.98
N THR A 217 7.97 -26.04 28.92
CA THR A 217 9.02 -27.02 28.64
C THR A 217 8.37 -28.38 28.41
N ALA A 218 8.29 -28.80 27.15
CA ALA A 218 7.79 -30.13 26.78
C ALA A 218 8.64 -30.76 25.67
N PRO A 219 8.82 -32.09 25.65
CA PRO A 219 9.60 -32.76 24.63
C PRO A 219 8.92 -32.70 23.25
N THR A 220 7.58 -32.62 23.20
CA THR A 220 6.83 -32.76 21.95
C THR A 220 5.90 -31.58 21.70
N HIS A 221 5.93 -31.02 20.48
CA HIS A 221 5.04 -29.94 20.05
C HIS A 221 3.54 -30.30 20.15
N LYS A 222 3.18 -31.56 19.88
CA LYS A 222 1.80 -32.06 20.03
C LYS A 222 1.27 -31.92 21.47
N GLN A 223 2.11 -32.23 22.46
CA GLN A 223 1.73 -32.11 23.87
C GLN A 223 1.49 -30.65 24.26
N VAL A 224 2.34 -29.73 23.78
CA VAL A 224 2.15 -28.29 24.01
C VAL A 224 0.83 -27.83 23.42
N LEU A 225 0.58 -28.13 22.13
CA LEU A 225 -0.63 -27.71 21.42
C LEU A 225 -1.91 -28.27 22.06
N SER A 226 -1.90 -29.51 22.55
CA SER A 226 -3.07 -30.09 23.25
C SER A 226 -3.28 -29.47 24.62
N LEU A 227 -2.22 -29.27 25.39
CA LEU A 227 -2.30 -28.75 26.76
C LEU A 227 -2.66 -27.26 26.80
N SER A 228 -2.27 -26.49 25.79
CA SER A 228 -2.54 -25.05 25.74
C SER A 228 -3.86 -24.70 25.06
N LYS A 229 -4.60 -25.67 24.52
CA LYS A 229 -5.79 -25.42 23.71
C LYS A 229 -6.83 -24.59 24.49
N GLU A 230 -7.21 -25.04 25.67
CA GLU A 230 -8.25 -24.36 26.46
C GLU A 230 -7.86 -22.93 26.85
N GLU A 231 -6.62 -22.71 27.29
CA GLU A 231 -6.14 -21.39 27.67
C GLU A 231 -6.02 -20.45 26.47
N VAL A 232 -5.59 -20.94 25.31
CA VAL A 232 -5.55 -20.14 24.08
C VAL A 232 -6.95 -19.72 23.64
N LEU A 233 -7.92 -20.64 23.70
CA LEU A 233 -9.31 -20.34 23.34
C LEU A 233 -9.88 -19.27 24.28
N LYS A 234 -9.74 -19.44 25.60
CA LYS A 234 -10.16 -18.43 26.60
C LYS A 234 -9.51 -17.07 26.36
N LEU A 235 -8.22 -17.05 26.02
CA LEU A 235 -7.49 -15.83 25.70
C LEU A 235 -8.08 -15.12 24.47
N ILE A 236 -8.26 -15.82 23.35
CA ILE A 236 -8.80 -15.24 22.11
C ILE A 236 -10.26 -14.80 22.31
N GLU A 237 -11.03 -15.54 23.12
CA GLU A 237 -12.41 -15.19 23.46
C GLU A 237 -12.50 -13.92 24.30
N SER A 238 -11.58 -13.69 25.23
CA SER A 238 -11.55 -12.50 26.07
C SER A 238 -11.32 -11.19 25.29
N VAL A 239 -10.75 -11.27 24.08
CA VAL A 239 -10.40 -10.08 23.29
C VAL A 239 -11.56 -9.64 22.39
N LYS A 240 -11.76 -8.32 22.30
CA LYS A 240 -12.73 -7.70 21.40
C LYS A 240 -12.32 -7.89 19.93
N LYS A 241 -13.16 -8.58 19.17
CA LYS A 241 -12.98 -8.87 17.74
C LYS A 241 -13.32 -7.62 16.89
N PRO A 242 -12.77 -7.46 15.67
CA PRO A 242 -11.90 -8.39 14.94
C PRO A 242 -10.42 -8.27 15.32
N VAL A 243 -9.73 -9.41 15.36
CA VAL A 243 -8.30 -9.49 15.70
C VAL A 243 -7.55 -10.43 14.77
N LYS A 244 -6.26 -10.16 14.59
CA LYS A 244 -5.32 -11.06 13.93
C LYS A 244 -4.55 -11.79 15.01
N VAL A 245 -4.62 -13.11 14.99
CA VAL A 245 -3.95 -13.99 15.94
C VAL A 245 -2.83 -14.72 15.22
N GLN A 246 -1.64 -14.70 15.81
CA GLN A 246 -0.48 -15.45 15.35
C GLN A 246 0.04 -16.34 16.47
N ILE A 247 0.30 -17.60 16.17
CA ILE A 247 0.83 -18.60 17.11
C ILE A 247 2.19 -19.05 16.60
N GLN A 248 3.21 -18.99 17.46
CA GLN A 248 4.59 -19.38 17.16
C GLN A 248 5.10 -20.30 18.27
N LEU A 249 5.89 -21.31 17.91
CA LEU A 249 6.59 -22.17 18.87
C LEU A 249 8.10 -21.89 18.80
N GLU A 250 8.70 -21.67 19.96
CA GLU A 250 10.15 -21.68 20.10
C GLU A 250 10.62 -23.07 20.47
N CYS A 251 11.47 -23.63 19.63
CA CYS A 251 11.96 -25.00 19.72
C CYS A 251 13.47 -24.99 19.87
N ILE A 252 14.00 -25.85 20.75
CA ILE A 252 15.40 -26.23 20.68
C ILE A 252 15.50 -27.44 19.76
N MET A 253 16.24 -27.25 18.69
CA MET A 253 16.58 -28.30 17.74
C MET A 253 17.99 -28.79 18.06
N GLU A 254 18.25 -30.07 17.82
CA GLU A 254 19.58 -30.65 17.92
C GLU A 254 19.96 -31.33 16.62
N LYS A 255 21.25 -31.28 16.28
CA LYS A 255 21.81 -31.97 15.13
C LYS A 255 23.08 -32.66 15.58
N THR A 256 23.12 -33.97 15.36
CA THR A 256 24.31 -34.79 15.59
C THR A 256 25.10 -34.87 14.31
N ASP A 257 26.39 -34.53 14.37
CA ASP A 257 27.31 -34.78 13.27
C ASP A 257 27.58 -36.29 13.16
N PRO A 258 27.30 -36.93 12.01
CA PRO A 258 27.47 -38.36 11.84
C PRO A 258 28.95 -38.82 11.86
N ILE A 259 29.91 -37.92 11.68
CA ILE A 259 31.35 -38.23 11.62
C ILE A 259 32.01 -38.02 12.99
N THR A 260 31.71 -36.91 13.66
CA THR A 260 32.36 -36.55 14.95
C THR A 260 31.54 -36.95 16.17
N GLY A 261 30.25 -37.24 16.01
CA GLY A 261 29.32 -37.49 17.11
C GLY A 261 28.98 -36.25 17.94
N GLU A 262 29.45 -35.06 17.54
CA GLU A 262 29.16 -33.82 18.25
C GLU A 262 27.69 -33.41 18.07
N VAL A 263 27.05 -33.06 19.19
CA VAL A 263 25.66 -32.58 19.20
C VAL A 263 25.65 -31.06 19.22
N THR A 264 25.19 -30.47 18.12
CA THR A 264 24.92 -29.03 18.03
C THR A 264 23.47 -28.75 18.40
N THR A 265 23.22 -27.68 19.16
CA THR A 265 21.85 -27.27 19.54
C THR A 265 21.60 -25.82 19.14
N ASP A 266 20.44 -25.56 18.56
CA ASP A 266 20.04 -24.20 18.16
C ASP A 266 18.58 -23.91 18.56
N SER A 267 18.30 -22.64 18.86
CA SER A 267 16.93 -22.16 19.10
C SER A 267 16.34 -21.69 17.79
N SER A 268 15.22 -22.28 17.38
CA SER A 268 14.56 -21.93 16.13
C SER A 268 13.06 -21.76 16.30
N TYR A 269 12.48 -21.02 15.35
CA TYR A 269 11.03 -20.85 15.19
C TYR A 269 10.57 -21.58 13.92
N PRO A 270 10.58 -22.92 13.91
CA PRO A 270 10.34 -23.70 12.70
C PRO A 270 8.89 -23.58 12.18
N SER A 271 7.96 -23.03 12.97
CA SER A 271 6.54 -23.02 12.67
C SER A 271 5.86 -21.71 13.05
N ASN A 272 5.05 -21.17 12.14
CA ASN A 272 4.24 -19.98 12.35
C ASN A 272 2.83 -20.18 11.77
N PHE A 273 1.82 -20.03 12.62
CA PHE A 273 0.42 -19.98 12.19
C PHE A 273 -0.14 -18.56 12.36
N THR A 274 -0.99 -18.12 11.44
CA THR A 274 -1.62 -16.79 11.48
C THR A 274 -3.02 -16.89 10.92
N SER A 275 -3.99 -16.33 11.65
CA SER A 275 -5.40 -16.32 11.27
C SER A 275 -6.08 -15.01 11.67
N ASN A 276 -7.08 -14.60 10.88
CA ASN A 276 -7.95 -13.48 11.20
C ASN A 276 -9.21 -14.01 11.88
N ILE A 277 -9.52 -13.49 13.07
CA ILE A 277 -10.65 -13.91 13.91
C ILE A 277 -11.70 -12.80 13.89
N PHE A 278 -12.86 -13.12 13.34
CA PHE A 278 -14.06 -12.28 13.31
C PHE A 278 -15.05 -12.72 14.40
N PRO A 279 -16.08 -11.91 14.74
CA PRO A 279 -17.09 -12.29 15.74
C PRO A 279 -17.78 -13.63 15.46
N THR A 280 -17.94 -14.00 14.19
CA THR A 280 -18.60 -15.23 13.73
C THR A 280 -17.64 -16.39 13.49
N THR A 281 -16.33 -16.20 13.68
CA THR A 281 -15.34 -17.24 13.39
C THR A 281 -15.34 -18.31 14.47
N ASN A 282 -15.37 -19.59 14.08
CA ASN A 282 -15.15 -20.71 15.00
C ASN A 282 -13.65 -20.76 15.41
N ILE A 283 -13.36 -20.33 16.63
CA ILE A 283 -11.99 -20.21 17.14
C ILE A 283 -11.37 -21.60 17.34
N SER A 284 -12.15 -22.59 17.80
CA SER A 284 -11.69 -23.96 18.02
C SER A 284 -11.21 -24.61 16.72
N GLU A 285 -12.01 -24.51 15.66
CA GLU A 285 -11.67 -25.02 14.34
C GLU A 285 -10.38 -24.36 13.81
N LYS A 286 -10.23 -23.04 13.97
CA LYS A 286 -9.03 -22.32 13.56
C LYS A 286 -7.80 -22.70 14.37
N TYR A 287 -7.96 -23.03 15.64
CA TYR A 287 -6.87 -23.53 16.46
C TYR A 287 -6.43 -24.93 16.01
N ASP A 288 -7.37 -25.81 15.69
CA ASP A 288 -7.09 -27.16 15.20
C ASP A 288 -6.39 -27.14 13.83
N GLU A 289 -6.85 -26.28 12.91
CA GLU A 289 -6.18 -26.00 11.64
C GLU A 289 -4.72 -25.53 11.87
N GLY A 290 -4.54 -24.58 12.78
CA GLY A 290 -3.21 -24.04 13.12
C GLY A 290 -2.29 -25.06 13.76
N SER A 291 -2.83 -25.91 14.63
CA SER A 291 -2.09 -27.00 15.29
C SER A 291 -1.61 -28.04 14.28
N GLY A 292 -2.46 -28.39 13.31
CA GLY A 292 -2.10 -29.27 12.20
C GLY A 292 -0.97 -28.67 11.34
N LYS A 293 -1.08 -27.39 10.98
CA LYS A 293 -0.04 -26.70 10.20
C LYS A 293 1.29 -26.64 10.95
N ILE A 294 1.28 -26.24 12.22
CA ILE A 294 2.49 -26.15 13.05
C ILE A 294 3.19 -27.52 13.14
N SER A 295 2.41 -28.59 13.35
CA SER A 295 2.94 -29.96 13.42
C SER A 295 3.57 -30.39 12.09
N ASN A 296 2.94 -30.03 10.97
CA ASN A 296 3.47 -30.30 9.64
C ASN A 296 4.75 -29.52 9.34
N ASP A 297 4.82 -28.24 9.72
CA ASP A 297 6.00 -27.40 9.50
C ASP A 297 7.21 -27.93 10.29
N ILE A 298 7.00 -28.32 11.57
CA ILE A 298 8.04 -28.95 12.38
C ILE A 298 8.48 -30.29 11.76
N SER A 299 7.54 -31.10 11.29
CA SER A 299 7.85 -32.38 10.64
C SER A 299 8.65 -32.19 9.34
N LYS A 300 8.30 -31.19 8.52
CA LYS A 300 9.03 -30.83 7.31
C LYS A 300 10.44 -30.36 7.64
N TYR A 301 10.59 -29.54 8.67
CA TYR A 301 11.89 -29.07 9.13
C TYR A 301 12.80 -30.24 9.49
N GLN A 302 12.29 -31.24 10.22
CA GLN A 302 13.03 -32.47 10.57
C GLN A 302 13.39 -33.33 9.36
N ARG A 303 12.52 -33.38 8.33
CA ARG A 303 12.71 -34.22 7.13
C ARG A 303 13.56 -33.60 6.03
N SER A 304 13.89 -32.31 6.13
CA SER A 304 14.57 -31.55 5.06
C SER A 304 16.06 -31.91 4.81
N GLY A 305 16.53 -33.07 5.28
CA GLY A 305 17.88 -33.60 5.01
C GLY A 305 19.01 -32.94 5.83
N SER A 306 18.70 -31.93 6.64
CA SER A 306 19.68 -31.17 7.43
C SER A 306 20.14 -31.85 8.72
N GLY A 307 19.51 -32.96 9.13
CA GLY A 307 19.84 -33.70 10.36
C GLY A 307 19.33 -33.06 11.67
N TRP A 308 18.42 -32.08 11.58
CA TRP A 308 17.87 -31.41 12.76
C TRP A 308 16.68 -32.19 13.34
N THR A 309 16.76 -32.58 14.60
CA THR A 309 15.69 -33.22 15.37
C THR A 309 15.16 -32.27 16.44
N LEU A 310 13.89 -32.42 16.80
CA LEU A 310 13.28 -31.59 17.85
C LEU A 310 13.68 -32.17 19.19
N LYS A 311 14.42 -31.39 20.00
CA LYS A 311 14.80 -31.80 21.35
C LYS A 311 13.69 -31.46 22.35
N LYS A 312 13.22 -30.21 22.32
CA LYS A 312 12.14 -29.71 23.18
C LYS A 312 11.53 -28.42 22.66
N VAL A 313 10.30 -28.16 23.06
CA VAL A 313 9.66 -26.84 22.96
C VAL A 313 9.98 -26.04 24.24
N VAL A 314 10.33 -24.76 24.08
CA VAL A 314 10.71 -23.83 25.16
C VAL A 314 9.54 -22.96 25.59
N ARG A 315 8.81 -22.43 24.61
CA ARG A 315 7.65 -21.57 24.84
C ARG A 315 6.76 -21.49 23.61
N MET A 316 5.49 -21.17 23.84
CA MET A 316 4.55 -20.76 22.81
C MET A 316 4.30 -19.26 22.91
N ILE A 317 4.32 -18.57 21.77
CA ILE A 317 4.11 -17.13 21.67
C ILE A 317 2.82 -16.90 20.89
N ILE A 318 1.87 -16.19 21.50
CA ILE A 318 0.61 -15.79 20.89
C ILE A 318 0.62 -14.28 20.72
N LYS A 319 0.58 -13.82 19.48
CA LYS A 319 0.53 -12.40 19.15
C LYS A 319 -0.88 -12.06 18.72
N ILE A 320 -1.51 -11.12 19.42
CA ILE A 320 -2.84 -10.60 19.09
C ILE A 320 -2.67 -9.15 18.66
N THR A 321 -3.11 -8.86 17.44
CA THR A 321 -3.07 -7.51 16.88
C THR A 321 -4.48 -7.09 16.48
N LYS A 322 -4.83 -5.82 16.74
CA LYS A 322 -6.09 -5.26 16.24
C LYS A 322 -6.14 -5.42 14.72
N TYR A 323 -7.16 -6.12 14.23
CA TYR A 323 -7.33 -6.32 12.80
C TYR A 323 -8.18 -5.19 12.24
N GLN A 324 -7.55 -4.30 11.48
CA GLN A 324 -8.28 -3.30 10.73
C GLN A 324 -8.80 -3.96 9.45
N ILE A 325 -10.11 -4.20 9.41
CA ILE A 325 -10.78 -4.61 8.18
C ILE A 325 -10.53 -3.48 7.18
N MET A 326 -9.95 -3.80 6.02
CA MET A 326 -9.92 -2.86 4.91
C MET A 326 -11.35 -2.67 4.43
N ARG A 327 -11.98 -1.57 4.83
CA ARG A 327 -13.29 -1.15 4.34
C ARG A 327 -13.06 -0.08 3.29
N GLY A 328 -13.61 -0.29 2.09
CA GLY A 328 -13.82 0.80 1.15
C GLY A 328 -15.08 1.53 1.60
N ALA A 329 -14.90 2.69 2.22
CA ALA A 329 -15.97 3.50 2.77
C ALA A 329 -15.90 4.87 2.11
N GLU A 330 -15.06 5.72 2.67
CA GLU A 330 -14.88 7.10 2.29
C GLU A 330 -13.56 7.32 1.54
N PHE A 331 -13.44 8.48 0.92
CA PHE A 331 -12.20 8.91 0.32
C PHE A 331 -11.07 8.95 1.35
N SER A 332 -10.01 8.19 1.09
CA SER A 332 -8.76 8.28 1.83
C SER A 332 -7.64 8.77 0.90
N GLU A 333 -6.79 9.66 1.39
CA GLU A 333 -5.68 10.16 0.59
C GLU A 333 -4.70 9.02 0.25
N LEU A 334 -4.47 8.81 -1.06
CA LEU A 334 -3.49 7.83 -1.50
C LEU A 334 -2.07 8.34 -1.24
N PRO A 335 -1.12 7.44 -0.89
CA PRO A 335 0.29 7.77 -0.82
C PRO A 335 0.78 8.50 -2.08
N LYS A 336 1.61 9.53 -1.91
CA LYS A 336 2.07 10.42 -3.00
C LYS A 336 2.68 9.68 -4.20
N PHE A 337 3.35 8.55 -3.97
CA PHE A 337 3.94 7.76 -5.04
C PHE A 337 2.88 7.17 -5.99
N ILE A 338 1.69 6.80 -5.50
CA ILE A 338 0.58 6.30 -6.32
C ILE A 338 -0.06 7.48 -7.07
N THR A 339 -0.37 8.56 -6.36
CA THR A 339 -0.99 9.77 -6.93
C THR A 339 -0.13 10.38 -8.04
N SER A 340 1.20 10.33 -7.89
CA SER A 340 2.15 10.86 -8.89
C SER A 340 2.11 10.13 -10.22
N LYS A 341 1.77 8.82 -10.23
CA LYS A 341 1.70 8.01 -11.44
C LYS A 341 0.44 8.29 -12.28
N LYS A 342 -0.59 8.91 -11.69
CA LYS A 342 -1.88 9.21 -12.34
C LYS A 342 -2.57 7.98 -12.97
N THR A 343 -2.21 6.76 -12.55
CA THR A 343 -2.77 5.51 -13.08
C THR A 343 -3.99 5.02 -12.29
N VAL A 344 -4.26 5.60 -11.12
CA VAL A 344 -5.36 5.20 -10.23
C VAL A 344 -6.34 6.37 -10.08
N ILE A 345 -7.62 6.10 -10.31
CA ILE A 345 -8.70 7.05 -10.05
C ILE A 345 -9.19 6.82 -8.63
N ASN A 346 -8.84 7.73 -7.71
CA ASN A 346 -9.38 7.73 -6.35
C ASN A 346 -10.57 8.70 -6.28
N ILE A 347 -11.79 8.16 -6.27
CA ILE A 347 -13.01 8.97 -6.29
C ILE A 347 -13.21 9.63 -4.93
N LYS A 348 -13.42 10.95 -4.93
CA LYS A 348 -13.70 11.76 -3.75
C LYS A 348 -15.17 11.67 -3.37
N ASN A 349 -15.49 10.82 -2.41
CA ASN A 349 -16.81 10.68 -1.80
C ASN A 349 -16.79 10.96 -0.29
N GLU A 350 -17.94 11.39 0.24
CA GLU A 350 -18.18 11.73 1.65
C GLU A 350 -19.10 10.71 2.35
N ASP A 351 -19.42 9.60 1.69
CA ASP A 351 -20.31 8.54 2.16
C ASP A 351 -19.61 7.17 2.13
N ASP A 352 -20.28 6.09 2.53
CA ASP A 352 -19.74 4.72 2.51
C ASP A 352 -19.87 4.01 1.14
N MET A 353 -20.13 4.76 0.06
CA MET A 353 -20.54 4.21 -1.23
C MET A 353 -19.40 4.14 -2.26
N CYS A 354 -18.13 4.18 -1.84
CA CYS A 354 -16.98 4.24 -2.76
C CYS A 354 -16.95 3.07 -3.75
N PHE A 355 -17.41 1.88 -3.35
CA PHE A 355 -17.49 0.72 -4.24
C PHE A 355 -18.46 0.96 -5.40
N LYS A 356 -19.65 1.54 -5.15
CA LYS A 356 -20.59 1.90 -6.22
C LYS A 356 -19.94 2.87 -7.19
N TYR A 357 -19.34 3.93 -6.66
CA TYR A 357 -18.71 4.95 -7.50
C TYR A 357 -17.55 4.38 -8.33
N ALA A 358 -16.70 3.53 -7.74
CA ALA A 358 -15.54 2.95 -8.41
C ALA A 358 -15.97 2.04 -9.57
N ILE A 359 -16.91 1.13 -9.32
CA ILE A 359 -17.42 0.22 -10.36
C ILE A 359 -18.15 1.00 -11.46
N THR A 360 -19.06 1.91 -11.11
CA THR A 360 -19.76 2.72 -12.12
C THR A 360 -18.79 3.58 -12.94
N ARG A 361 -17.72 4.13 -12.33
CA ARG A 361 -16.71 4.89 -13.08
C ARG A 361 -15.86 4.00 -13.98
N ALA A 362 -15.58 2.77 -13.59
CA ALA A 362 -14.88 1.80 -14.44
C ALA A 362 -15.74 1.42 -15.67
N LEU A 363 -17.06 1.28 -15.48
CA LEU A 363 -18.01 0.99 -16.56
C LEU A 363 -18.33 2.22 -17.42
N HIS A 364 -18.21 3.42 -16.85
CA HIS A 364 -18.43 4.70 -17.54
C HIS A 364 -17.23 5.64 -17.36
N PRO A 365 -16.12 5.35 -18.07
CA PRO A 365 -14.90 6.15 -17.96
C PRO A 365 -15.13 7.57 -18.48
N VAL A 366 -14.45 8.53 -17.86
CA VAL A 366 -14.43 9.94 -18.28
C VAL A 366 -13.00 10.46 -18.23
N GLU A 367 -12.63 11.29 -19.20
CA GLU A 367 -11.26 11.79 -19.31
C GLU A 367 -10.96 12.92 -18.30
N LYS A 368 -11.96 13.78 -18.04
CA LYS A 368 -11.82 14.95 -17.18
C LYS A 368 -12.56 14.75 -15.86
N LYS A 369 -11.92 15.15 -14.75
CA LYS A 369 -12.50 15.11 -13.40
C LYS A 369 -13.05 13.73 -13.01
N ALA A 370 -12.39 12.65 -13.44
CA ALA A 370 -12.82 11.27 -13.19
C ALA A 370 -12.95 10.90 -11.72
N ASN A 371 -12.23 11.63 -10.86
CA ASN A 371 -12.22 11.48 -9.41
C ASN A 371 -13.38 12.18 -8.68
N VAL A 372 -14.33 12.81 -9.38
CA VAL A 372 -15.45 13.53 -8.77
C VAL A 372 -16.74 12.73 -8.86
N VAL A 373 -17.50 12.69 -7.77
CA VAL A 373 -18.89 12.20 -7.76
C VAL A 373 -19.79 13.25 -8.42
N SER A 374 -19.97 13.15 -9.73
CA SER A 374 -20.79 14.08 -10.51
C SER A 374 -22.27 13.66 -10.52
N LYS A 375 -23.16 14.60 -10.87
CA LYS A 375 -24.58 14.30 -11.13
C LYS A 375 -24.77 13.19 -12.18
N ILE A 376 -23.89 13.16 -13.18
CA ILE A 376 -23.90 12.13 -14.23
C ILE A 376 -23.55 10.76 -13.63
N LEU A 377 -22.51 10.69 -12.79
CA LEU A 377 -22.13 9.45 -12.12
C LEU A 377 -23.27 8.91 -11.25
N ARG A 378 -23.95 9.78 -10.48
CA ARG A 378 -25.11 9.37 -9.66
C ARG A 378 -26.24 8.76 -10.50
N LYS A 379 -26.59 9.38 -11.63
CA LYS A 379 -27.58 8.82 -12.58
C LYS A 379 -27.14 7.50 -13.20
N GLN A 380 -25.83 7.31 -13.41
CA GLN A 380 -25.31 6.05 -13.94
C GLN A 380 -25.39 4.92 -12.92
N ILE A 381 -25.23 5.21 -11.63
CA ILE A 381 -25.32 4.22 -10.54
C ILE A 381 -26.72 3.60 -10.47
N GLU A 382 -27.76 4.40 -10.70
CA GLU A 382 -29.17 3.96 -10.69
C GLU A 382 -29.47 2.88 -11.75
N LYS A 383 -28.60 2.70 -12.75
CA LYS A 383 -28.76 1.68 -13.80
C LYS A 383 -28.37 0.27 -13.37
N TYR A 384 -27.75 0.12 -12.20
CA TYR A 384 -27.24 -1.17 -11.72
C TYR A 384 -28.02 -1.62 -10.50
N ASN A 385 -28.23 -2.95 -10.38
CA ASN A 385 -28.80 -3.51 -9.18
C ASN A 385 -27.73 -3.60 -8.08
N TRP A 386 -28.04 -3.06 -6.91
CA TRP A 386 -27.17 -3.09 -5.72
C TRP A 386 -27.82 -3.81 -4.53
N GLU A 387 -28.95 -4.48 -4.76
CA GLU A 387 -29.65 -5.28 -3.74
C GLU A 387 -28.76 -6.43 -3.24
N GLY A 388 -28.87 -6.76 -1.96
CA GLY A 388 -28.06 -7.81 -1.32
C GLY A 388 -26.64 -7.39 -0.91
N LEU A 389 -26.18 -6.19 -1.29
CA LEU A 389 -24.92 -5.61 -0.81
C LEU A 389 -25.15 -4.70 0.39
N THR A 390 -24.35 -4.88 1.44
CA THR A 390 -24.28 -3.94 2.56
C THR A 390 -23.06 -3.03 2.42
N PHE A 391 -23.27 -1.72 2.55
CA PHE A 391 -22.21 -0.73 2.43
C PHE A 391 -21.76 -0.27 3.83
N PRO A 392 -20.45 -0.06 4.06
CA PRO A 392 -19.33 -0.25 3.13
C PRO A 392 -19.06 -1.74 2.80
N VAL A 393 -18.81 -2.05 1.52
CA VAL A 393 -18.71 -3.43 1.02
C VAL A 393 -17.52 -4.16 1.64
N ALA A 394 -17.77 -5.33 2.24
CA ALA A 394 -16.70 -6.22 2.69
C ALA A 394 -16.14 -7.03 1.51
N VAL A 395 -14.84 -7.34 1.53
CA VAL A 395 -14.16 -8.10 0.46
C VAL A 395 -14.85 -9.43 0.14
N LYS A 396 -15.44 -10.08 1.15
CA LYS A 396 -16.20 -11.33 0.97
C LYS A 396 -17.47 -11.16 0.13
N ASP A 397 -18.08 -9.99 0.18
CA ASP A 397 -19.36 -9.68 -0.48
C ASP A 397 -19.14 -9.17 -1.91
N VAL A 398 -17.88 -8.97 -2.33
CA VAL A 398 -17.53 -8.63 -3.72
C VAL A 398 -17.98 -9.74 -4.69
N LYS A 399 -18.03 -10.99 -4.24
CA LYS A 399 -18.53 -12.12 -5.06
C LYS A 399 -20.04 -12.06 -5.32
N THR A 400 -20.77 -11.25 -4.56
CA THR A 400 -22.23 -11.11 -4.69
C THR A 400 -22.61 -10.16 -5.82
N PHE A 401 -21.69 -9.28 -6.24
CA PHE A 401 -21.80 -8.46 -7.45
C PHE A 401 -21.22 -9.22 -8.64
#